data_AF-A0A0J6Y0G9-F1
#
_entry.id   AF-A0A0J6Y0G9-F1
#
_cell.length_a   1.000
_cell.length_b   1.000
_cell.length_c   1.000
_cell.angle_alpha   90.00
_cell.angle_beta   90.00
_cell.angle_gamma   90.00
#
_symmetry.space_group_name_H-M   'P 1'
#
loop_
_entity.id
_entity.type
_entity.pdbx_description
1 polymer ?
#
loop_
_entity_poly.entity_id
_entity_poly.type
_entity_poly.pdbx_seq_one_letter_code
_entity_poly.pdbx_strand_id
1 'polypeptide(L)'
;MKALISRLPWPRGTTPVPNPLRNFIPAATTTTPAASLASVPPSNHPTFRPRNQFLSPSYHTKSADDKMPKDKVTFNLKTPKGTKDWAGPDALLRDRIFSTITNVFKRHGGTALDTPVFELREILAGKYGEDSKLIYDLQDQGGELCSLRYDLTVPFARWLAMNPDVRSIKRYHIAKVYRRDQPAMTKGRMREFYQCDFDIAGANFDAMVPDAEILRIISEVFEDLGWKGNYLIKINHRKILDGVFEVCGVPKEKIRTISSAVDKLDKLPWADVRKEMVDEKGLDPAVADKIETYVVRKGGRELLDSLKSDEMLVGNSSAKTGLKEMGLLMDYLQAFNILDKISFDMSLARGLDYYTGVIYEVVTEGSAPATTSSAPEAQKIQRSGKREKTKVDADEDRSNDPSVGVGSVAAGGRYDELVGMFSSKAQIPCVGISFGVDRIFSITKARMEREKSEALRSSEVDVYVMAFGGKGFTGLLKERMDICRMLWDAGIKAEFSYKVKPKLPQQFKAAESGSVPFAVILGEDELAAGEGRIKEMGLPEGHPEKDGVLVKIAALPTEVKTRLERRNAKVNGDINEEAVVKQVEGLEVS
;
A
#
# COMPACT_ATOMS: atom_id res chain seq x y z
N MET A 1 32.92 34.19 31.83
CA MET A 1 34.26 34.67 32.24
C MET A 1 35.30 33.90 31.43
N LYS A 2 36.02 34.57 30.51
CA LYS A 2 37.31 34.24 29.82
C LYS A 2 37.54 32.78 29.34
N ALA A 3 37.56 32.41 28.05
CA ALA A 3 38.48 32.77 26.94
C ALA A 3 39.96 32.31 27.11
N LEU A 4 40.42 31.39 26.24
CA LEU A 4 41.65 31.38 25.40
C LEU A 4 41.92 29.93 24.92
N ILE A 5 41.80 29.57 23.63
CA ILE A 5 42.71 29.80 22.48
C ILE A 5 44.06 29.08 22.60
N SER A 6 44.28 28.09 21.73
CA SER A 6 45.60 27.80 21.15
C SER A 6 45.43 27.60 19.63
N ARG A 7 46.42 28.08 18.87
CA ARG A 7 46.38 28.35 17.43
C ARG A 7 47.64 27.76 16.78
N LEU A 8 47.46 27.28 15.53
CA LEU A 8 48.39 27.24 14.38
C LEU A 8 49.42 26.08 14.28
N PRO A 9 49.98 25.77 13.09
CA PRO A 9 49.70 26.28 11.72
C PRO A 9 49.55 25.19 10.61
N TRP A 10 49.08 25.66 9.45
CA TRP A 10 49.04 24.98 8.14
C TRP A 10 50.31 25.35 7.31
N PRO A 11 50.74 24.54 6.32
CA PRO A 11 50.87 25.10 4.96
C PRO A 11 50.40 24.16 3.81
N ARG A 12 50.00 24.83 2.72
CA ARG A 12 49.30 24.36 1.52
C ARG A 12 50.12 23.37 0.67
N GLY A 13 49.43 22.55 -0.12
CA GLY A 13 50.03 21.81 -1.24
C GLY A 13 49.00 20.98 -2.02
N THR A 14 48.62 21.46 -3.19
CA THR A 14 47.76 20.81 -4.19
C THR A 14 48.56 19.88 -5.10
N THR A 15 48.09 18.65 -5.36
CA THR A 15 48.05 17.96 -6.68
C THR A 15 47.40 16.57 -6.56
N PRO A 16 46.67 16.08 -7.58
CA PRO A 16 45.90 14.83 -7.52
C PRO A 16 46.69 13.61 -8.03
N VAL A 17 46.44 12.44 -7.44
CA VAL A 17 47.01 11.15 -7.84
C VAL A 17 46.05 10.40 -8.78
N PRO A 18 46.52 9.72 -9.85
CA PRO A 18 45.68 9.14 -10.90
C PRO A 18 45.25 7.69 -10.62
N ASN A 19 44.09 7.33 -11.19
CA ASN A 19 43.46 6.02 -11.21
C ASN A 19 44.01 5.19 -12.40
N PRO A 20 44.51 3.95 -12.24
CA PRO A 20 45.03 3.16 -13.35
C PRO A 20 44.01 2.14 -13.89
N LEU A 21 44.25 1.72 -15.14
CA LEU A 21 43.74 0.52 -15.85
C LEU A 21 42.57 0.74 -16.83
N ARG A 22 42.93 1.20 -18.03
CA ARG A 22 42.27 0.86 -19.31
C ARG A 22 43.29 0.12 -20.18
N ASN A 23 43.00 -1.14 -20.52
CA ASN A 23 43.86 -1.96 -21.38
C ASN A 23 43.59 -1.71 -22.86
N PHE A 24 44.71 -1.70 -23.60
CA PHE A 24 44.91 -1.43 -25.01
C PHE A 24 44.42 -2.56 -25.94
N ILE A 25 43.96 -2.18 -27.13
CA ILE A 25 43.87 -3.02 -28.33
C ILE A 25 44.94 -2.50 -29.31
N PRO A 26 45.81 -3.34 -29.90
CA PRO A 26 46.69 -2.90 -30.97
C PRO A 26 46.12 -3.23 -32.35
N ALA A 27 46.32 -2.30 -33.28
CA ALA A 27 46.08 -2.46 -34.71
C ALA A 27 47.24 -3.20 -35.38
N ALA A 28 46.93 -3.98 -36.43
CA ALA A 28 47.91 -4.47 -37.38
C ALA A 28 47.35 -4.36 -38.82
N THR A 29 48.17 -3.79 -39.70
CA THR A 29 48.02 -3.72 -41.15
C THR A 29 48.95 -4.75 -41.80
N THR A 30 48.55 -5.39 -42.90
CA THR A 30 49.25 -5.43 -44.22
C THR A 30 48.76 -6.57 -45.15
N THR A 31 48.49 -6.19 -46.42
CA THR A 31 48.78 -6.87 -47.72
C THR A 31 47.91 -8.02 -48.31
N THR A 32 47.59 -7.80 -49.60
CA THR A 32 46.84 -8.47 -50.70
C THR A 32 47.47 -9.79 -51.24
N PRO A 33 46.91 -10.60 -52.21
CA PRO A 33 46.25 -10.23 -53.49
C PRO A 33 45.09 -11.15 -54.01
N ALA A 34 44.73 -10.98 -55.30
CA ALA A 34 43.46 -11.32 -55.98
C ALA A 34 43.42 -12.62 -56.85
N ALA A 35 42.22 -12.86 -57.45
CA ALA A 35 41.78 -13.82 -58.51
C ALA A 35 41.24 -15.19 -58.01
N SER A 36 40.20 -15.84 -58.58
CA SER A 36 39.60 -15.82 -59.93
C SER A 36 38.12 -16.28 -59.95
N LEU A 37 37.37 -15.83 -60.96
CA LEU A 37 36.01 -16.27 -61.36
C LEU A 37 35.98 -17.66 -62.01
N ALA A 38 34.94 -18.45 -61.74
CA ALA A 38 34.39 -19.47 -62.64
C ALA A 38 32.86 -19.60 -62.45
N SER A 39 32.17 -19.88 -63.54
CA SER A 39 30.77 -19.59 -63.89
C SER A 39 29.80 -20.79 -63.84
N VAL A 40 28.48 -20.52 -64.04
CA VAL A 40 27.38 -21.33 -64.67
C VAL A 40 26.18 -21.63 -63.71
N PRO A 41 24.87 -21.63 -64.10
CA PRO A 41 24.03 -20.81 -65.01
C PRO A 41 22.64 -20.41 -64.35
N PRO A 42 21.63 -19.84 -65.06
CA PRO A 42 20.49 -19.14 -64.43
C PRO A 42 19.22 -19.99 -64.28
N SER A 43 18.38 -19.68 -63.29
CA SER A 43 16.97 -20.12 -63.29
C SER A 43 16.03 -19.11 -62.62
N ASN A 44 15.16 -18.54 -63.46
CA ASN A 44 13.81 -18.00 -63.24
C ASN A 44 13.37 -17.54 -61.84
N HIS A 45 13.09 -16.24 -61.74
CA HIS A 45 12.18 -15.68 -60.74
C HIS A 45 10.76 -16.22 -60.91
N PRO A 46 10.06 -16.44 -59.78
CA PRO A 46 8.82 -15.71 -59.56
C PRO A 46 8.74 -15.04 -58.18
N THR A 47 8.08 -13.90 -58.17
CA THR A 47 7.78 -13.01 -57.04
C THR A 47 7.26 -13.71 -55.78
N PHE A 48 7.90 -13.46 -54.63
CA PHE A 48 7.47 -13.95 -53.32
C PHE A 48 6.85 -12.82 -52.47
N ARG A 49 5.57 -12.98 -52.10
CA ARG A 49 4.91 -12.19 -51.04
C ARG A 49 5.36 -12.73 -49.67
N PRO A 50 5.57 -11.90 -48.63
CA PRO A 50 6.00 -12.40 -47.33
C PRO A 50 4.82 -13.12 -46.64
N ARG A 51 4.99 -14.43 -46.41
CA ARG A 51 4.10 -15.25 -45.56
C ARG A 51 4.87 -15.55 -44.27
N ASN A 52 4.41 -15.00 -43.15
CA ASN A 52 4.89 -15.34 -41.81
C ASN A 52 4.76 -16.85 -41.57
N GLN A 53 5.89 -17.54 -41.41
CA GLN A 53 5.95 -18.89 -40.84
C GLN A 53 6.42 -18.79 -39.40
N PHE A 54 5.48 -18.93 -38.47
CA PHE A 54 5.77 -19.51 -37.16
C PHE A 54 5.49 -21.01 -37.28
N LEU A 55 6.53 -21.81 -37.06
CA LEU A 55 6.46 -23.28 -36.94
C LEU A 55 5.81 -23.65 -35.60
N SER A 56 4.68 -24.35 -35.65
CA SER A 56 4.09 -25.07 -34.51
C SER A 56 4.45 -26.56 -34.60
N PRO A 57 4.69 -27.24 -33.46
CA PRO A 57 5.10 -28.64 -33.46
C PRO A 57 3.92 -29.56 -33.84
N SER A 58 4.20 -30.48 -34.74
CA SER A 58 3.28 -31.48 -35.28
C SER A 58 2.85 -32.50 -34.23
N TYR A 59 1.55 -32.55 -33.92
CA TYR A 59 0.92 -33.72 -33.30
C TYR A 59 0.22 -34.57 -34.35
N HIS A 60 0.37 -35.89 -34.20
CA HIS A 60 -0.07 -36.95 -35.10
C HIS A 60 -1.54 -36.86 -35.52
N THR A 61 -1.75 -37.06 -36.82
CA THR A 61 -3.03 -37.29 -37.48
C THR A 61 -3.66 -38.62 -37.07
N LYS A 62 -4.88 -38.61 -36.49
CA LYS A 62 -5.85 -39.70 -36.63
C LYS A 62 -7.30 -39.18 -36.67
N SER A 63 -8.04 -39.79 -37.61
CA SER A 63 -9.49 -39.77 -37.88
C SER A 63 -10.18 -38.44 -38.21
N ALA A 64 -10.62 -38.37 -39.47
CA ALA A 64 -11.65 -37.48 -39.96
C ALA A 64 -13.01 -37.90 -39.38
N ASP A 65 -13.39 -37.34 -38.22
CA ASP A 65 -14.80 -37.10 -37.86
C ASP A 65 -14.96 -36.26 -36.57
N ASP A 66 -14.05 -35.33 -36.28
CA ASP A 66 -14.21 -34.42 -35.13
C ASP A 66 -14.78 -33.07 -35.58
N LYS A 67 -16.09 -33.06 -35.87
CA LYS A 67 -16.83 -31.79 -35.87
C LYS A 67 -16.84 -31.32 -34.41
N MET A 68 -16.01 -30.33 -34.09
CA MET A 68 -16.12 -29.60 -32.83
C MET A 68 -17.61 -29.33 -32.54
N PRO A 69 -18.12 -29.67 -31.35
CA PRO A 69 -19.51 -29.45 -31.01
C PRO A 69 -19.88 -28.00 -31.30
N LYS A 70 -20.93 -27.80 -32.10
CA LYS A 70 -21.53 -26.48 -32.38
C LYS A 70 -22.31 -25.92 -31.18
N ASP A 71 -22.05 -26.43 -29.99
CA ASP A 71 -22.59 -25.84 -28.77
C ASP A 71 -21.85 -24.52 -28.56
N LYS A 72 -22.58 -23.41 -28.63
CA LYS A 72 -22.09 -22.11 -28.20
C LYS A 72 -21.69 -22.25 -26.73
N VAL A 73 -20.41 -22.52 -26.48
CA VAL A 73 -19.84 -22.44 -25.14
C VAL A 73 -19.88 -20.97 -24.73
N THR A 74 -20.95 -20.58 -24.05
CA THR A 74 -21.03 -19.28 -23.37
C THR A 74 -20.09 -19.31 -22.18
N PHE A 75 -18.94 -18.65 -22.32
CA PHE A 75 -18.03 -18.41 -21.21
C PHE A 75 -18.62 -17.37 -20.26
N ASN A 76 -18.59 -17.65 -18.97
CA ASN A 76 -18.89 -16.65 -17.95
C ASN A 76 -17.65 -15.78 -17.72
N LEU A 77 -17.62 -14.58 -18.30
CA LEU A 77 -16.52 -13.63 -18.15
C LEU A 77 -16.60 -12.97 -16.77
N LYS A 78 -15.84 -13.51 -15.81
CA LYS A 78 -15.72 -12.95 -14.46
C LYS A 78 -14.33 -13.21 -13.88
N THR A 79 -13.93 -12.36 -12.94
CA THR A 79 -12.78 -12.66 -12.07
C THR A 79 -13.13 -13.75 -11.05
N PRO A 80 -12.13 -14.46 -10.50
CA PRO A 80 -12.35 -15.36 -9.37
C PRO A 80 -13.05 -14.67 -8.19
N LYS A 81 -13.87 -15.42 -7.44
CA LYS A 81 -14.58 -14.88 -6.27
C LYS A 81 -13.60 -14.24 -5.29
N GLY A 82 -13.92 -13.02 -4.85
CA GLY A 82 -13.10 -12.27 -3.89
C GLY A 82 -11.87 -11.60 -4.52
N THR A 83 -11.79 -11.50 -5.84
CA THR A 83 -10.71 -10.82 -6.58
C THR A 83 -11.31 -9.76 -7.51
N LYS A 84 -10.55 -8.71 -7.84
CA LYS A 84 -11.01 -7.65 -8.76
C LYS A 84 -9.87 -7.08 -9.59
N ASP A 85 -10.24 -6.57 -10.76
CA ASP A 85 -9.37 -5.72 -11.56
C ASP A 85 -9.37 -4.28 -11.01
N TRP A 86 -8.24 -3.60 -11.16
CA TRP A 86 -8.08 -2.20 -10.78
C TRP A 86 -7.84 -1.37 -12.05
N ALA A 87 -8.63 -0.31 -12.24
CA ALA A 87 -8.56 0.52 -13.44
C ALA A 87 -8.96 1.97 -13.16
N GLY A 88 -8.53 2.88 -14.03
CA GLY A 88 -8.92 4.29 -14.01
C GLY A 88 -8.58 4.99 -12.68
N PRO A 89 -9.48 5.86 -12.18
CA PRO A 89 -9.26 6.60 -10.93
C PRO A 89 -8.94 5.72 -9.71
N ASP A 90 -9.50 4.51 -9.66
CA ASP A 90 -9.30 3.59 -8.53
C ASP A 90 -7.86 3.05 -8.49
N ALA A 91 -7.27 2.77 -9.66
CA ALA A 91 -5.87 2.36 -9.75
C ALA A 91 -4.93 3.50 -9.32
N LEU A 92 -5.21 4.73 -9.76
CA LEU A 92 -4.39 5.90 -9.42
C LEU A 92 -4.44 6.24 -7.93
N LEU A 93 -5.63 6.16 -7.31
CA LEU A 93 -5.75 6.34 -5.86
C LEU A 93 -4.95 5.27 -5.10
N ARG A 94 -5.00 4.01 -5.56
CA ARG A 94 -4.21 2.93 -4.98
C ARG A 94 -2.71 3.16 -5.14
N ASP A 95 -2.25 3.65 -6.29
CA ASP A 95 -0.84 4.00 -6.53
C ASP A 95 -0.38 5.17 -5.64
N ARG A 96 -1.25 6.17 -5.41
CA ARG A 96 -1.00 7.24 -4.45
C ARG A 96 -0.85 6.69 -3.02
N ILE A 97 -1.74 5.78 -2.60
CA ILE A 97 -1.65 5.13 -1.29
C ILE A 97 -0.31 4.38 -1.15
N PHE A 98 0.07 3.57 -2.13
CA PHE A 98 1.36 2.88 -2.10
C PHE A 98 2.55 3.83 -2.04
N SER A 99 2.51 4.90 -2.82
CA SER A 99 3.58 5.89 -2.87
C SER A 99 3.74 6.59 -1.52
N THR A 100 2.63 7.02 -0.89
CA THR A 100 2.64 7.60 0.45
C THR A 100 3.23 6.64 1.48
N ILE A 101 2.74 5.40 1.53
CA ILE A 101 3.24 4.38 2.47
C ILE A 101 4.74 4.11 2.25
N THR A 102 5.15 3.93 0.99
CA THR A 102 6.55 3.67 0.62
C THR A 102 7.46 4.82 1.03
N ASN A 103 7.01 6.06 0.89
CA ASN A 103 7.80 7.24 1.27
C ASN A 103 8.04 7.29 2.79
N VAL A 104 7.03 6.98 3.60
CA VAL A 104 7.19 6.86 5.07
C VAL A 104 8.16 5.73 5.40
N PHE A 105 8.01 4.56 4.77
CA PHE A 105 8.92 3.44 5.01
C PHE A 105 10.38 3.77 4.68
N LYS A 106 10.62 4.46 3.56
CA LYS A 106 11.97 4.92 3.19
C LYS A 106 12.50 6.00 4.15
N ARG A 107 11.64 6.89 4.65
CA ARG A 107 12.00 7.91 5.66
C ARG A 107 12.53 7.27 6.94
N HIS A 108 12.00 6.11 7.31
CA HIS A 108 12.43 5.30 8.45
C HIS A 108 13.57 4.30 8.13
N GLY A 109 14.21 4.43 6.96
CA GLY A 109 15.36 3.61 6.56
C GLY A 109 15.00 2.17 6.21
N GLY A 110 13.73 1.88 5.91
CA GLY A 110 13.32 0.55 5.46
C GLY A 110 13.89 0.21 4.09
N THR A 111 14.42 -1.00 3.95
CA THR A 111 14.87 -1.57 2.68
C THR A 111 13.80 -2.47 2.06
N ALA A 112 13.61 -2.39 0.75
CA ALA A 112 12.66 -3.26 0.06
C ALA A 112 13.11 -4.74 0.14
N LEU A 113 12.16 -5.62 0.42
CA LEU A 113 12.29 -7.07 0.23
C LEU A 113 11.14 -7.53 -0.66
N ASP A 114 11.41 -8.51 -1.50
CA ASP A 114 10.37 -9.27 -2.20
C ASP A 114 10.64 -10.78 -2.07
N THR A 115 9.57 -11.55 -2.00
CA THR A 115 9.62 -13.01 -1.89
C THR A 115 8.71 -13.64 -2.93
N PRO A 116 8.91 -14.92 -3.30
CA PRO A 116 7.99 -15.64 -4.16
C PRO A 116 6.54 -15.56 -3.66
N VAL A 117 5.59 -15.63 -4.59
CA VAL A 117 4.15 -15.56 -4.27
C VAL A 117 3.63 -16.84 -3.60
N PHE A 118 4.31 -17.96 -3.81
CA PHE A 118 4.07 -19.23 -3.14
C PHE A 118 5.30 -19.66 -2.34
N GLU A 119 5.05 -20.34 -1.24
CA GLU A 119 6.06 -20.96 -0.38
C GLU A 119 5.85 -22.48 -0.39
N LEU A 120 6.86 -23.24 0.03
CA LEU A 120 6.65 -24.65 0.35
C LEU A 120 5.54 -24.77 1.40
N ARG A 121 4.61 -25.70 1.22
CA ARG A 121 3.43 -25.85 2.08
C ARG A 121 3.81 -26.04 3.55
N GLU A 122 4.91 -26.74 3.81
CA GLU A 122 5.44 -26.97 5.17
C GLU A 122 5.90 -25.68 5.88
N ILE A 123 6.32 -24.65 5.13
CA ILE A 123 6.72 -23.35 5.70
C ILE A 123 5.53 -22.63 6.32
N LEU A 124 4.34 -22.77 5.70
CA LEU A 124 3.11 -22.14 6.15
C LEU A 124 2.33 -22.97 7.18
N ALA A 125 2.59 -24.27 7.25
CA ALA A 125 1.87 -25.19 8.11
C ALA A 125 2.07 -24.87 9.60
N GLY A 126 0.97 -24.81 10.36
CA GLY A 126 0.98 -24.63 11.81
C GLY A 126 1.38 -23.24 12.32
N LYS A 127 1.52 -22.24 11.43
CA LYS A 127 1.91 -20.86 11.80
C LYS A 127 0.74 -19.93 12.13
N TYR A 128 -0.47 -20.28 11.68
CA TYR A 128 -1.63 -19.39 11.70
C TYR A 128 -2.79 -19.92 12.56
N GLY A 129 -2.57 -20.91 13.42
CA GLY A 129 -3.62 -21.49 14.26
C GLY A 129 -4.83 -21.95 13.42
N GLU A 130 -6.04 -21.55 13.84
CA GLU A 130 -7.31 -21.87 13.17
C GLU A 130 -7.41 -21.32 11.73
N ASP A 131 -6.65 -20.27 11.39
CA ASP A 131 -6.67 -19.64 10.08
C ASP A 131 -5.90 -20.43 9.02
N SER A 132 -5.11 -21.43 9.41
CA SER A 132 -4.35 -22.30 8.49
C SER A 132 -5.25 -22.99 7.45
N LYS A 133 -6.53 -23.22 7.77
CA LYS A 133 -7.53 -23.82 6.85
C LYS A 133 -7.90 -22.92 5.66
N LEU A 134 -7.52 -21.65 5.71
CA LEU A 134 -7.86 -20.64 4.71
C LEU A 134 -6.75 -20.46 3.65
N ILE A 135 -5.70 -21.26 3.69
CA ILE A 135 -4.60 -21.22 2.72
C ILE A 135 -5.05 -21.77 1.36
N TYR A 136 -4.53 -21.18 0.28
CA TYR A 136 -4.67 -21.69 -1.08
C TYR A 136 -3.50 -22.63 -1.41
N ASP A 137 -3.79 -23.92 -1.60
CA ASP A 137 -2.82 -24.90 -2.06
C ASP A 137 -2.77 -24.96 -3.58
N LEU A 138 -1.57 -25.10 -4.15
CA LEU A 138 -1.40 -25.38 -5.57
C LEU A 138 -1.68 -26.85 -5.85
N GLN A 139 -2.10 -27.15 -7.09
CA GLN A 139 -2.31 -28.53 -7.52
C GLN A 139 -0.98 -29.30 -7.53
N ASP A 140 -1.00 -30.52 -7.02
CA ASP A 140 0.12 -31.45 -7.15
C ASP A 140 0.29 -31.87 -8.63
N GLN A 141 1.48 -31.60 -9.16
CA GLN A 141 1.88 -31.91 -10.53
C GLN A 141 3.15 -32.79 -10.56
N GLY A 142 3.45 -33.49 -9.47
CA GLY A 142 4.61 -34.40 -9.35
C GLY A 142 5.90 -33.74 -8.85
N GLY A 143 5.80 -32.54 -8.25
CA GLY A 143 6.91 -31.76 -7.72
C GLY A 143 6.73 -31.38 -6.25
N GLU A 144 7.33 -30.26 -5.85
CA GLU A 144 7.19 -29.73 -4.49
C GLU A 144 5.77 -29.24 -4.22
N LEU A 145 5.25 -29.55 -3.03
CA LEU A 145 3.94 -29.10 -2.60
C LEU A 145 4.02 -27.66 -2.12
N CYS A 146 3.40 -26.76 -2.86
CA CYS A 146 3.44 -25.33 -2.61
C CYS A 146 2.05 -24.76 -2.29
N SER A 147 2.04 -23.65 -1.58
CA SER A 147 0.84 -22.91 -1.23
C SER A 147 1.08 -21.41 -1.40
N LEU A 148 0.04 -20.67 -1.79
CA LEU A 148 0.12 -19.20 -1.86
C LEU A 148 0.33 -18.62 -0.47
N ARG A 149 1.18 -17.59 -0.37
CA ARG A 149 1.46 -16.93 0.91
C ARG A 149 0.18 -16.30 1.51
N TYR A 150 -0.03 -16.58 2.80
CA TYR A 150 -1.17 -16.08 3.59
C TYR A 150 -0.93 -14.65 4.11
N ASP A 151 0.33 -14.34 4.41
CA ASP A 151 0.84 -13.04 4.82
C ASP A 151 2.25 -12.78 4.27
N LEU A 152 2.89 -11.68 4.68
CA LEU A 152 4.29 -11.36 4.37
C LEU A 152 5.25 -11.61 5.56
N THR A 153 4.74 -11.80 6.77
CA THR A 153 5.52 -12.05 8.00
C THR A 153 6.24 -13.40 7.97
N VAL A 154 5.53 -14.47 7.62
CA VAL A 154 6.12 -15.82 7.60
C VAL A 154 7.18 -15.97 6.50
N PRO A 155 6.94 -15.48 5.25
CA PRO A 155 8.00 -15.37 4.25
C PRO A 155 9.22 -14.57 4.73
N PHE A 156 9.02 -13.50 5.51
CA PHE A 156 10.13 -12.74 6.07
C PHE A 156 10.93 -13.52 7.12
N ALA A 157 10.25 -14.20 8.05
CA ALA A 157 10.91 -15.03 9.05
C ALA A 157 11.72 -16.19 8.42
N ARG A 158 11.14 -16.84 7.39
CA ARG A 158 11.83 -17.85 6.58
C ARG A 158 13.04 -17.26 5.85
N TRP A 159 12.96 -16.01 5.39
CA TRP A 159 14.07 -15.33 4.71
C TRP A 159 15.22 -15.03 5.66
N LEU A 160 14.93 -14.52 6.86
CA LEU A 160 15.94 -14.33 7.89
C LEU A 160 16.64 -15.64 8.26
N ALA A 161 15.89 -16.72 8.43
CA ALA A 161 16.44 -18.03 8.76
C ALA A 161 17.37 -18.59 7.66
N MET A 162 17.05 -18.33 6.38
CA MET A 162 17.90 -18.70 5.24
C MET A 162 19.14 -17.82 5.07
N ASN A 163 19.15 -16.62 5.65
CA ASN A 163 20.22 -15.63 5.51
C ASN A 163 20.83 -15.31 6.88
N PRO A 164 21.55 -16.25 7.52
CA PRO A 164 22.03 -16.13 8.90
C PRO A 164 23.04 -14.99 9.14
N ASP A 165 23.60 -14.43 8.08
CA ASP A 165 24.49 -13.26 8.16
C ASP A 165 23.71 -11.96 8.41
N VAL A 166 22.41 -11.95 8.11
CA VAL A 166 21.52 -10.81 8.38
C VAL A 166 21.04 -10.87 9.83
N ARG A 167 21.81 -10.25 10.73
CA ARG A 167 21.50 -10.18 12.17
C ARG A 167 20.61 -9.01 12.56
N SER A 168 20.53 -7.99 11.71
CA SER A 168 19.64 -6.84 11.91
C SER A 168 19.21 -6.25 10.57
N ILE A 169 17.93 -5.92 10.45
CA ILE A 169 17.36 -5.30 9.25
C ILE A 169 16.09 -4.51 9.61
N LYS A 170 15.89 -3.37 8.93
CA LYS A 170 14.59 -2.72 8.79
C LYS A 170 14.12 -2.93 7.36
N ARG A 171 13.01 -3.61 7.15
CA ARG A 171 12.54 -3.92 5.80
C ARG A 171 11.10 -3.49 5.59
N TYR A 172 10.76 -3.19 4.34
CA TYR A 172 9.39 -3.13 3.91
C TYR A 172 9.12 -4.11 2.77
N HIS A 173 7.89 -4.62 2.70
CA HIS A 173 7.42 -5.50 1.63
C HIS A 173 6.00 -5.11 1.26
N ILE A 174 5.78 -4.76 -0.01
CA ILE A 174 4.46 -4.36 -0.52
C ILE A 174 4.06 -5.38 -1.58
N ALA A 175 3.13 -6.27 -1.23
CA ALA A 175 2.75 -7.33 -2.14
C ALA A 175 1.36 -7.90 -1.86
N LYS A 176 0.84 -8.65 -2.83
CA LYS A 176 -0.42 -9.38 -2.68
C LYS A 176 -0.27 -10.59 -1.77
N VAL A 177 -1.33 -10.88 -1.02
CA VAL A 177 -1.50 -12.09 -0.22
C VAL A 177 -2.88 -12.73 -0.47
N TYR A 178 -3.01 -13.99 -0.09
CA TYR A 178 -4.12 -14.84 -0.52
C TYR A 178 -4.77 -15.56 0.65
N ARG A 179 -6.06 -15.31 0.87
CA ARG A 179 -6.84 -15.92 1.97
C ARG A 179 -8.18 -16.38 1.44
N ARG A 180 -8.58 -17.61 1.75
CA ARG A 180 -9.90 -18.17 1.37
C ARG A 180 -11.04 -17.68 2.26
N ASP A 181 -10.94 -16.43 2.69
CA ASP A 181 -11.92 -15.75 3.53
C ASP A 181 -13.28 -15.60 2.84
N GLN A 182 -14.32 -15.34 3.63
CA GLN A 182 -15.61 -14.91 3.08
C GLN A 182 -15.53 -13.42 2.70
N PRO A 183 -15.65 -13.07 1.40
CA PRO A 183 -15.47 -11.69 0.97
C PRO A 183 -16.62 -10.78 1.41
N ALA A 184 -16.26 -9.51 1.61
CA ALA A 184 -17.14 -8.35 1.71
C ALA A 184 -16.48 -7.23 0.89
N MET A 185 -16.67 -7.28 -0.43
CA MET A 185 -15.83 -6.57 -1.40
C MET A 185 -15.90 -5.05 -1.24
N THR A 186 -17.08 -4.47 -0.99
CA THR A 186 -17.24 -3.02 -0.79
C THR A 186 -16.55 -2.53 0.50
N LYS A 187 -16.34 -3.44 1.46
CA LYS A 187 -15.68 -3.20 2.74
C LYS A 187 -14.18 -3.56 2.72
N GLY A 188 -13.63 -3.89 1.54
CA GLY A 188 -12.21 -4.21 1.39
C GLY A 188 -11.80 -5.57 1.98
N ARG A 189 -12.75 -6.47 2.28
CA ARG A 189 -12.44 -7.87 2.65
C ARG A 189 -12.47 -8.73 1.40
N MET A 190 -11.30 -9.15 0.95
CA MET A 190 -11.08 -9.82 -0.33
C MET A 190 -10.32 -11.13 -0.12
N ARG A 191 -10.26 -11.97 -1.16
CA ARG A 191 -9.45 -13.20 -1.14
C ARG A 191 -8.04 -13.00 -1.70
N GLU A 192 -7.89 -12.04 -2.60
CA GLU A 192 -6.61 -11.49 -3.03
C GLU A 192 -6.61 -10.00 -2.69
N PHE A 193 -5.61 -9.54 -1.93
CA PHE A 193 -5.49 -8.14 -1.53
C PHE A 193 -4.03 -7.79 -1.22
N TYR A 194 -3.72 -6.50 -1.14
CA TYR A 194 -2.37 -6.04 -0.78
C TYR A 194 -2.18 -5.90 0.71
N GLN A 195 -1.02 -6.36 1.16
CA GLN A 195 -0.42 -5.96 2.42
C GLN A 195 0.78 -5.05 2.13
N CYS A 196 0.96 -4.03 2.96
CA CYS A 196 2.19 -3.25 3.03
C CYS A 196 2.79 -3.47 4.41
N ASP A 197 3.88 -4.22 4.48
CA ASP A 197 4.47 -4.60 5.76
C ASP A 197 5.75 -3.81 6.00
N PHE A 198 5.98 -3.40 7.24
CA PHE A 198 7.24 -2.83 7.72
C PHE A 198 7.66 -3.52 9.00
N ASP A 199 8.89 -4.03 9.02
CA ASP A 199 9.37 -4.86 10.12
C ASP A 199 10.81 -4.51 10.48
N ILE A 200 11.07 -4.51 11.78
CA ILE A 200 12.38 -4.30 12.39
C ILE A 200 12.78 -5.60 13.08
N ALA A 201 13.90 -6.18 12.65
CA ALA A 201 14.45 -7.42 13.18
C ALA A 201 15.86 -7.19 13.75
N GLY A 202 16.15 -7.74 14.93
CA GLY A 202 17.46 -7.67 15.57
C GLY A 202 17.44 -7.99 17.06
N ALA A 203 18.53 -8.57 17.57
CA ALA A 203 18.62 -9.09 18.95
C ALA A 203 19.16 -8.10 20.00
N ASN A 204 19.86 -7.05 19.57
CA ASN A 204 20.59 -6.14 20.47
C ASN A 204 19.94 -4.75 20.55
N PHE A 205 18.62 -4.70 20.61
CA PHE A 205 17.88 -3.45 20.74
C PHE A 205 17.39 -3.25 22.17
N ASP A 206 17.41 -2.01 22.62
CA ASP A 206 16.79 -1.63 23.88
C ASP A 206 15.26 -1.83 23.82
N ALA A 207 14.70 -2.24 24.95
CA ALA A 207 13.29 -2.60 25.05
C ALA A 207 12.37 -1.46 24.58
N MET A 208 11.33 -1.81 23.82
CA MET A 208 10.28 -0.90 23.33
C MET A 208 10.73 0.19 22.34
N VAL A 209 12.02 0.35 22.05
CA VAL A 209 12.50 1.37 21.09
C VAL A 209 12.01 1.07 19.66
N PRO A 210 12.21 -0.16 19.11
CA PRO A 210 11.66 -0.48 17.78
C PRO A 210 10.14 -0.48 17.76
N ASP A 211 9.50 -0.93 18.85
CA ASP A 211 8.04 -0.97 18.99
C ASP A 211 7.44 0.43 18.89
N ALA A 212 8.04 1.41 19.58
CA ALA A 212 7.63 2.81 19.50
C ALA A 212 7.82 3.40 18.11
N GLU A 213 8.91 3.03 17.40
CA GLU A 213 9.14 3.47 16.02
C GLU A 213 8.08 2.92 15.07
N ILE A 214 7.66 1.66 15.21
CA ILE A 214 6.56 1.13 14.41
C ILE A 214 5.28 1.92 14.63
N LEU A 215 4.93 2.25 15.88
CA LEU A 215 3.74 3.06 16.16
C LEU A 215 3.85 4.49 15.61
N ARG A 216 5.06 5.05 15.56
CA ARG A 216 5.34 6.31 14.87
C ARG A 216 5.10 6.21 13.37
N ILE A 217 5.61 5.15 12.72
CA ILE A 217 5.38 4.87 11.29
C ILE A 217 3.89 4.75 10.99
N ILE A 218 3.12 4.06 11.84
CA ILE A 218 1.67 3.97 11.72
C ILE A 218 1.05 5.37 11.68
N SER A 219 1.38 6.22 12.66
CA SER A 219 0.85 7.57 12.70
C SER A 219 1.21 8.36 11.44
N GLU A 220 2.48 8.37 11.02
CA GLU A 220 2.91 9.11 9.83
C GLU A 220 2.22 8.64 8.55
N VAL A 221 2.01 7.32 8.37
CA VAL A 221 1.26 6.81 7.21
C VAL A 221 -0.16 7.37 7.19
N PHE A 222 -0.88 7.32 8.31
CA PHE A 222 -2.26 7.80 8.33
C PHE A 222 -2.36 9.33 8.25
N GLU A 223 -1.44 10.08 8.87
CA GLU A 223 -1.36 11.53 8.71
C GLU A 223 -1.08 11.92 7.25
N ASP A 224 -0.08 11.30 6.60
CA ASP A 224 0.31 11.60 5.20
C ASP A 224 -0.77 11.15 4.20
N LEU A 225 -1.64 10.20 4.57
CA LEU A 225 -2.86 9.84 3.82
C LEU A 225 -4.03 10.80 4.05
N GLY A 226 -3.87 11.81 4.92
CA GLY A 226 -4.88 12.83 5.23
C GLY A 226 -5.91 12.40 6.27
N TRP A 227 -5.63 11.37 7.08
CA TRP A 227 -6.58 10.82 8.06
C TRP A 227 -6.49 11.47 9.44
N LYS A 228 -5.83 12.63 9.56
CA LYS A 228 -5.71 13.38 10.80
C LYS A 228 -7.03 13.47 11.58
N GLY A 229 -7.02 13.02 12.83
CA GLY A 229 -8.19 13.02 13.72
C GLY A 229 -9.25 11.94 13.44
N ASN A 230 -9.05 11.04 12.48
CA ASN A 230 -10.04 10.05 12.04
C ASN A 230 -9.60 8.59 12.25
N TYR A 231 -8.55 8.35 13.03
CA TYR A 231 -8.08 7.01 13.39
C TYR A 231 -7.64 6.97 14.85
N LEU A 232 -7.64 5.76 15.41
CA LEU A 232 -7.14 5.45 16.75
C LEU A 232 -6.27 4.20 16.67
N ILE A 233 -5.11 4.24 17.34
CA ILE A 233 -4.22 3.08 17.45
C ILE A 233 -4.49 2.42 18.80
N LYS A 234 -5.14 1.27 18.77
CA LYS A 234 -5.28 0.44 19.97
C LYS A 234 -4.00 -0.34 20.19
N ILE A 235 -3.55 -0.41 21.44
CA ILE A 235 -2.39 -1.18 21.86
C ILE A 235 -2.76 -2.08 23.04
N ASN A 236 -2.11 -3.24 23.13
CA ASN A 236 -2.13 -4.13 24.29
C ASN A 236 -0.84 -4.95 24.32
N HIS A 237 -0.66 -5.84 25.31
CA HIS A 237 0.54 -6.63 25.47
C HIS A 237 0.20 -8.09 25.82
N ARG A 238 0.81 -9.05 25.12
CA ARG A 238 0.59 -10.50 25.32
C ARG A 238 0.85 -10.95 26.76
N LYS A 239 1.96 -10.50 27.35
CA LYS A 239 2.27 -10.81 28.76
C LYS A 239 1.21 -10.30 29.75
N ILE A 240 0.53 -9.19 29.44
CA ILE A 240 -0.57 -8.67 30.28
C ILE A 240 -1.80 -9.55 30.10
N LEU A 241 -2.18 -9.88 28.87
CA LEU A 241 -3.31 -10.78 28.59
C LEU A 241 -3.14 -12.15 29.25
N ASP A 242 -1.98 -12.79 29.06
CA ASP A 242 -1.68 -14.09 29.66
C ASP A 242 -1.75 -14.01 31.19
N GLY A 243 -1.17 -12.96 31.78
CA GLY A 243 -1.24 -12.74 33.22
C GLY A 243 -2.66 -12.47 33.74
N VAL A 244 -3.50 -11.72 33.00
CA VAL A 244 -4.93 -11.54 33.31
C VAL A 244 -5.64 -12.88 33.33
N PHE A 245 -5.44 -13.73 32.32
CA PHE A 245 -6.07 -15.05 32.28
C PHE A 245 -5.61 -15.93 33.44
N GLU A 246 -4.33 -15.91 33.78
CA GLU A 246 -3.79 -16.65 34.92
C GLU A 246 -4.39 -16.18 36.26
N VAL A 247 -4.46 -14.87 36.53
CA VAL A 247 -5.01 -14.36 37.79
C VAL A 247 -6.53 -14.54 37.89
N CYS A 248 -7.25 -14.54 36.77
CA CYS A 248 -8.67 -14.85 36.73
C CYS A 248 -8.95 -16.35 36.98
N GLY A 249 -7.96 -17.22 36.80
CA GLY A 249 -8.08 -18.67 37.01
C GLY A 249 -8.36 -19.48 35.74
N VAL A 250 -7.97 -18.98 34.56
CA VAL A 250 -8.09 -19.73 33.30
C VAL A 250 -7.09 -20.89 33.29
N PRO A 251 -7.52 -22.13 33.02
CA PRO A 251 -6.61 -23.27 32.87
C PRO A 251 -5.62 -23.03 31.72
N LYS A 252 -4.36 -23.46 31.90
CA LYS A 252 -3.26 -23.18 30.95
C LYS A 252 -3.57 -23.66 29.53
N GLU A 253 -4.18 -24.83 29.42
CA GLU A 253 -4.60 -25.44 28.16
C GLU A 253 -5.74 -24.69 27.44
N LYS A 254 -6.45 -23.80 28.15
CA LYS A 254 -7.54 -22.99 27.60
C LYS A 254 -7.14 -21.54 27.30
N ILE A 255 -5.95 -21.07 27.72
CA ILE A 255 -5.54 -19.66 27.55
C ILE A 255 -5.71 -19.19 26.10
N ARG A 256 -5.24 -19.97 25.12
CA ARG A 256 -5.31 -19.60 23.70
C ARG A 256 -6.75 -19.56 23.18
N THR A 257 -7.57 -20.56 23.54
CA THR A 257 -8.96 -20.61 23.11
C THR A 257 -9.77 -19.47 23.75
N ILE A 258 -9.52 -19.14 25.02
CA ILE A 258 -10.17 -17.99 25.68
C ILE A 258 -9.69 -16.66 25.10
N SER A 259 -8.39 -16.50 24.82
CA SER A 259 -7.86 -15.32 24.13
C SER A 259 -8.53 -15.09 22.77
N SER A 260 -8.81 -16.17 22.02
CA SER A 260 -9.55 -16.11 20.75
C SER A 260 -11.01 -15.66 20.93
N ALA A 261 -11.65 -16.00 22.06
CA ALA A 261 -12.99 -15.47 22.36
C ALA A 261 -12.94 -13.97 22.72
N VAL A 262 -11.96 -13.55 23.53
CA VAL A 262 -11.76 -12.13 23.88
C VAL A 262 -11.55 -11.26 22.64
N ASP A 263 -10.81 -11.73 21.64
CA ASP A 263 -10.55 -10.99 20.39
C ASP A 263 -11.84 -10.63 19.64
N LYS A 264 -12.94 -11.36 19.88
CA LYS A 264 -14.24 -11.10 19.25
C LYS A 264 -15.03 -9.97 19.92
N LEU A 265 -14.57 -9.41 21.04
CA LEU A 265 -15.19 -8.24 21.68
C LEU A 265 -15.15 -6.99 20.79
N ASP A 266 -14.32 -6.99 19.75
CA ASP A 266 -14.31 -5.95 18.73
C ASP A 266 -15.57 -5.94 17.84
N LYS A 267 -16.29 -7.07 17.79
CA LYS A 267 -17.45 -7.31 16.92
C LYS A 267 -18.69 -7.79 17.66
N LEU A 268 -18.53 -8.40 18.83
CA LEU A 268 -19.58 -9.03 19.62
C LEU A 268 -19.69 -8.37 20.99
N PRO A 269 -20.92 -8.15 21.50
CA PRO A 269 -21.14 -7.78 22.89
C PRO A 269 -20.55 -8.80 23.86
N TRP A 270 -20.22 -8.35 25.08
CA TRP A 270 -19.70 -9.22 26.14
C TRP A 270 -20.57 -10.45 26.39
N ALA A 271 -21.90 -10.31 26.38
CA ALA A 271 -22.82 -11.43 26.63
C ALA A 271 -22.61 -12.61 25.65
N ASP A 272 -22.35 -12.31 24.38
CA ASP A 272 -22.12 -13.34 23.35
C ASP A 272 -20.72 -13.96 23.50
N VAL A 273 -19.71 -13.15 23.82
CA VAL A 273 -18.34 -13.62 24.07
C VAL A 273 -18.28 -14.50 25.31
N ARG A 274 -18.94 -14.09 26.40
CA ARG A 274 -19.08 -14.87 27.63
C ARG A 274 -19.75 -16.20 27.35
N LYS A 275 -20.82 -16.20 26.55
CA LYS A 275 -21.52 -17.42 26.16
C LYS A 275 -20.58 -18.38 25.42
N GLU A 276 -19.79 -17.89 24.47
CA GLU A 276 -18.78 -18.71 23.78
C GLU A 276 -17.75 -19.29 24.76
N MET A 277 -17.23 -18.48 25.70
CA MET A 277 -16.26 -18.95 26.69
C MET A 277 -16.82 -20.07 27.57
N VAL A 278 -18.06 -19.93 28.03
CA VAL A 278 -18.69 -20.87 28.96
C VAL A 278 -19.25 -22.09 28.22
N ASP A 279 -20.15 -21.86 27.26
CA ASP A 279 -20.94 -22.93 26.65
C ASP A 279 -20.14 -23.73 25.62
N GLU A 280 -19.26 -23.07 24.86
CA GLU A 280 -18.52 -23.71 23.76
C GLU A 280 -17.10 -24.12 24.18
N LYS A 281 -16.43 -23.29 25.00
CA LYS A 281 -15.05 -23.52 25.44
C LYS A 281 -14.95 -24.13 26.85
N GLY A 282 -16.09 -24.27 27.54
CA GLY A 282 -16.20 -24.94 28.84
C GLY A 282 -15.45 -24.21 29.95
N LEU A 283 -15.36 -22.88 29.91
CA LEU A 283 -14.79 -22.08 31.00
C LEU A 283 -15.79 -21.97 32.15
N ASP A 284 -15.29 -21.95 33.38
CA ASP A 284 -16.14 -21.69 34.54
C ASP A 284 -16.77 -20.28 34.44
N PRO A 285 -18.10 -20.13 34.63
CA PRO A 285 -18.78 -18.84 34.54
C PRO A 285 -18.18 -17.76 35.44
N ALA A 286 -17.75 -18.09 36.66
CA ALA A 286 -17.16 -17.13 37.58
C ALA A 286 -15.77 -16.68 37.12
N VAL A 287 -15.03 -17.53 36.40
CA VAL A 287 -13.77 -17.15 35.75
C VAL A 287 -14.04 -16.20 34.60
N ALA A 288 -15.06 -16.48 33.77
CA ALA A 288 -15.48 -15.57 32.70
C ALA A 288 -15.88 -14.19 33.25
N ASP A 289 -16.65 -14.14 34.33
CA ASP A 289 -17.09 -12.89 34.97
C ASP A 289 -15.90 -12.09 35.52
N LYS A 290 -14.85 -12.76 36.04
CA LYS A 290 -13.60 -12.09 36.44
C LYS A 290 -12.86 -11.50 35.24
N ILE A 291 -12.81 -12.21 34.11
CA ILE A 291 -12.16 -11.72 32.88
C ILE A 291 -12.84 -10.42 32.43
N GLU A 292 -14.17 -10.34 32.50
CA GLU A 292 -14.94 -9.13 32.15
C GLU A 292 -14.36 -7.88 32.79
N THR A 293 -14.07 -7.95 34.09
CA THR A 293 -13.59 -6.80 34.89
C THR A 293 -12.30 -6.18 34.35
N TYR A 294 -11.51 -6.95 33.60
CA TYR A 294 -10.30 -6.48 32.93
C TYR A 294 -10.56 -6.10 31.47
N VAL A 295 -11.14 -7.01 30.67
CA VAL A 295 -11.13 -6.89 29.20
C VAL A 295 -12.04 -5.79 28.66
N VAL A 296 -13.01 -5.31 29.45
CA VAL A 296 -13.88 -4.18 29.04
C VAL A 296 -13.22 -2.81 29.25
N ARG A 297 -12.02 -2.77 29.85
CA ARG A 297 -11.32 -1.53 30.20
C ARG A 297 -10.47 -1.03 29.03
N LYS A 298 -10.56 0.27 28.76
CA LYS A 298 -9.74 0.99 27.78
C LYS A 298 -9.43 2.41 28.27
N GLY A 299 -8.29 2.95 27.87
CA GLY A 299 -7.84 4.29 28.28
C GLY A 299 -6.42 4.60 27.80
N GLY A 300 -5.78 5.59 28.39
CA GLY A 300 -4.40 5.95 28.18
C GLY A 300 -3.52 5.58 29.38
N ARG A 301 -2.69 6.53 29.81
CA ARG A 301 -1.72 6.36 30.90
C ARG A 301 -2.40 6.12 32.25
N GLU A 302 -3.58 6.69 32.45
CA GLU A 302 -4.40 6.50 33.63
C GLU A 302 -4.87 5.05 33.81
N LEU A 303 -5.16 4.35 32.71
CA LEU A 303 -5.48 2.91 32.77
C LEU A 303 -4.24 2.11 33.18
N LEU A 304 -3.08 2.43 32.61
CA LEU A 304 -1.82 1.77 32.96
C LEU A 304 -1.50 1.95 34.46
N ASP A 305 -1.64 3.16 35.00
CA ASP A 305 -1.38 3.46 36.41
C ASP A 305 -2.36 2.73 37.34
N SER A 306 -3.64 2.63 36.93
CA SER A 306 -4.62 1.82 37.65
C SER A 306 -4.26 0.32 37.65
N LEU A 307 -3.82 -0.24 36.52
CA LEU A 307 -3.41 -1.64 36.44
C LEU A 307 -2.11 -1.93 37.21
N LYS A 308 -1.19 -0.97 37.29
CA LYS A 308 0.00 -1.04 38.15
C LYS A 308 -0.32 -1.00 39.64
N SER A 309 -1.53 -0.58 40.01
CA SER A 309 -2.02 -0.57 41.39
C SER A 309 -2.82 -1.82 41.75
N ASP A 310 -3.10 -2.70 40.78
CA ASP A 310 -3.79 -3.97 41.00
C ASP A 310 -2.80 -5.03 41.54
N GLU A 311 -2.93 -5.36 42.83
CA GLU A 311 -2.04 -6.30 43.51
C GLU A 311 -2.08 -7.71 42.92
N MET A 312 -3.23 -8.18 42.43
CA MET A 312 -3.33 -9.51 41.81
C MET A 312 -2.53 -9.54 40.51
N LEU A 313 -2.72 -8.51 39.67
CA LEU A 313 -2.06 -8.43 38.38
C LEU A 313 -0.55 -8.19 38.53
N VAL A 314 -0.12 -7.33 39.45
CA VAL A 314 1.30 -7.07 39.74
C VAL A 314 1.98 -8.25 40.43
N GLY A 315 1.21 -9.07 41.17
CA GLY A 315 1.68 -10.34 41.72
C GLY A 315 2.07 -11.35 40.64
N ASN A 316 1.49 -11.26 39.43
CA ASN A 316 1.87 -12.08 38.29
C ASN A 316 3.13 -11.54 37.60
N SER A 317 4.17 -12.37 37.50
CA SER A 317 5.47 -11.96 36.93
C SER A 317 5.40 -11.56 35.45
N SER A 318 4.55 -12.23 34.66
CA SER A 318 4.35 -11.93 33.25
C SER A 318 3.66 -10.58 33.08
N ALA A 319 2.52 -10.39 33.74
CA ALA A 319 1.78 -9.13 33.67
C ALA A 319 2.60 -7.95 34.22
N LYS A 320 3.32 -8.12 35.32
CA LYS A 320 4.22 -7.09 35.86
C LYS A 320 5.27 -6.64 34.84
N THR A 321 5.83 -7.59 34.10
CA THR A 321 6.80 -7.29 33.03
C THR A 321 6.13 -6.52 31.89
N GLY A 322 4.97 -6.99 31.42
CA GLY A 322 4.21 -6.30 30.38
C GLY A 322 3.79 -4.88 30.77
N LEU A 323 3.34 -4.66 32.02
CA LEU A 323 2.97 -3.33 32.53
C LEU A 323 4.18 -2.38 32.60
N LYS A 324 5.37 -2.90 32.92
CA LYS A 324 6.62 -2.12 32.88
C LYS A 324 6.97 -1.73 31.44
N GLU A 325 6.90 -2.68 30.51
CA GLU A 325 7.16 -2.47 29.08
C GLU A 325 6.18 -1.45 28.49
N MET A 326 4.89 -1.54 28.80
CA MET A 326 3.87 -0.57 28.37
C MET A 326 4.13 0.85 28.90
N GLY A 327 4.66 0.97 30.13
CA GLY A 327 5.07 2.28 30.66
C GLY A 327 6.20 2.91 29.86
N LEU A 328 7.24 2.12 29.58
CA LEU A 328 8.37 2.56 28.77
C LEU A 328 7.92 2.95 27.36
N LEU A 329 7.05 2.14 26.75
CA LEU A 329 6.47 2.41 25.44
C LEU A 329 5.71 3.75 25.44
N MET A 330 4.82 3.99 26.40
CA MET A 330 4.06 5.26 26.48
C MET A 330 4.97 6.48 26.63
N ASP A 331 6.07 6.38 27.38
CA ASP A 331 7.05 7.47 27.50
C ASP A 331 7.75 7.76 26.15
N TYR A 332 8.08 6.73 25.37
CA TYR A 332 8.65 6.90 24.02
C TYR A 332 7.62 7.45 23.02
N LEU A 333 6.36 7.05 23.11
CA LEU A 333 5.28 7.59 22.27
C LEU A 333 4.99 9.05 22.59
N GLN A 334 5.20 9.48 23.84
CA GLN A 334 5.16 10.89 24.21
C GLN A 334 6.33 11.65 23.56
N ALA A 335 7.55 11.11 23.58
CA ALA A 335 8.69 11.72 22.91
C ALA A 335 8.51 11.82 21.39
N PHE A 336 7.83 10.85 20.77
CA PHE A 336 7.44 10.89 19.35
C PHE A 336 6.19 11.73 19.06
N ASN A 337 5.59 12.35 20.07
CA ASN A 337 4.40 13.19 19.96
C ASN A 337 3.24 12.49 19.24
N ILE A 338 2.96 11.25 19.64
CA ILE A 338 1.84 10.45 19.12
C ILE A 338 1.00 9.78 20.20
N LEU A 339 1.27 10.05 21.50
CA LEU A 339 0.54 9.43 22.61
C LEU A 339 -0.97 9.75 22.59
N ASP A 340 -1.35 10.90 22.04
CA ASP A 340 -2.74 11.34 21.85
C ASP A 340 -3.55 10.44 20.90
N LYS A 341 -2.89 9.63 20.08
CA LYS A 341 -3.50 8.70 19.11
C LYS A 341 -3.62 7.27 19.65
N ILE A 342 -3.18 7.04 20.89
CA ILE A 342 -3.05 5.71 21.48
C ILE A 342 -4.23 5.43 22.41
N SER A 343 -4.78 4.22 22.32
CA SER A 343 -5.70 3.65 23.29
C SER A 343 -5.15 2.34 23.80
N PHE A 344 -4.75 2.27 25.06
CA PHE A 344 -4.52 1.00 25.73
C PHE A 344 -5.88 0.31 25.92
N ASP A 345 -6.09 -0.81 25.22
CA ASP A 345 -7.38 -1.51 25.15
C ASP A 345 -7.21 -2.98 25.55
N MET A 346 -7.77 -3.36 26.71
CA MET A 346 -7.61 -4.69 27.27
C MET A 346 -8.40 -5.77 26.51
N SER A 347 -9.31 -5.38 25.61
CA SER A 347 -10.04 -6.31 24.74
C SER A 347 -9.21 -6.77 23.53
N LEU A 348 -8.15 -6.04 23.18
CA LEU A 348 -7.33 -6.35 22.01
C LEU A 348 -6.49 -7.60 22.28
N ALA A 349 -6.81 -8.73 21.64
CA ALA A 349 -6.15 -10.01 21.88
C ALA A 349 -5.54 -10.67 20.62
N ARG A 350 -5.76 -10.11 19.43
CA ARG A 350 -5.27 -10.48 18.07
C ARG A 350 -5.05 -11.97 17.84
N GLY A 351 -5.85 -12.57 16.96
CA GLY A 351 -5.85 -14.02 16.67
C GLY A 351 -4.57 -14.69 16.10
N LEU A 352 -3.44 -14.01 15.90
CA LEU A 352 -2.21 -14.66 15.43
C LEU A 352 -1.35 -15.11 16.62
N ASP A 353 -1.09 -16.42 16.68
CA ASP A 353 -0.45 -17.08 17.82
C ASP A 353 1.03 -16.73 17.98
N TYR A 354 1.66 -16.16 16.96
CA TYR A 354 3.10 -15.87 16.95
C TYR A 354 3.51 -14.61 17.71
N TYR A 355 2.56 -13.77 18.17
CA TYR A 355 2.91 -12.57 18.94
C TYR A 355 3.36 -12.90 20.37
N THR A 356 4.44 -12.25 20.81
CA THR A 356 5.12 -12.47 22.11
C THR A 356 5.08 -11.23 23.02
N GLY A 357 4.90 -10.03 22.46
CA GLY A 357 5.00 -8.76 23.18
C GLY A 357 3.81 -7.83 22.95
N VAL A 358 4.10 -6.57 22.63
CA VAL A 358 3.09 -5.58 22.27
C VAL A 358 2.33 -6.04 21.02
N ILE A 359 1.03 -5.76 20.98
CA ILE A 359 0.14 -5.95 19.85
C ILE A 359 -0.64 -4.67 19.61
N TYR A 360 -0.96 -4.39 18.36
CA TYR A 360 -1.68 -3.18 17.99
C TYR A 360 -2.57 -3.36 16.77
N GLU A 361 -3.63 -2.56 16.74
CA GLU A 361 -4.51 -2.42 15.60
C GLU A 361 -4.92 -0.96 15.41
N VAL A 362 -5.15 -0.58 14.16
CA VAL A 362 -5.65 0.75 13.82
C VAL A 362 -7.10 0.63 13.42
N VAL A 363 -7.92 1.42 14.09
CA VAL A 363 -9.37 1.46 13.87
C VAL A 363 -9.80 2.86 13.45
N THR A 364 -10.94 2.90 12.75
CA THR A 364 -11.67 4.10 12.36
C THR A 364 -13.12 3.97 12.80
N GLU A 365 -13.92 5.03 12.66
CA GLU A 365 -15.37 4.98 12.88
C GLU A 365 -16.04 3.82 12.11
N GLY A 366 -15.58 3.52 10.90
CA GLY A 366 -16.12 2.45 10.05
C GLY A 366 -15.59 1.03 10.35
N SER A 367 -14.68 0.87 11.31
CA SER A 367 -14.06 -0.42 11.61
C SER A 367 -15.02 -1.40 12.30
N ALA A 368 -15.91 -0.92 13.16
CA ALA A 368 -16.87 -1.76 13.88
C ALA A 368 -18.12 -2.05 13.04
N PRO A 369 -18.81 -3.19 13.23
CA PRO A 369 -20.11 -3.47 12.61
C PRO A 369 -21.16 -2.41 12.97
N ALA A 370 -22.05 -2.08 12.04
CA ALA A 370 -23.15 -1.13 12.28
C ALA A 370 -24.02 -1.58 13.48
N THR A 371 -24.20 -2.89 13.64
CA THR A 371 -24.94 -3.51 14.76
C THR A 371 -24.33 -3.26 16.14
N THR A 372 -23.08 -2.80 16.23
CA THR A 372 -22.39 -2.50 17.50
C THR A 372 -22.32 -1.00 17.80
N SER A 373 -22.67 -0.14 16.84
CA SER A 373 -22.66 1.31 17.04
C SER A 373 -23.85 1.77 17.91
N SER A 374 -23.69 2.87 18.66
CA SER A 374 -24.75 3.48 19.47
C SER A 374 -25.72 4.34 18.64
N ALA A 375 -25.56 4.39 17.32
CA ALA A 375 -26.37 5.21 16.43
C ALA A 375 -27.86 4.76 16.45
N PRO A 376 -28.82 5.69 16.25
CA PRO A 376 -30.26 5.37 16.28
C PRO A 376 -30.68 4.26 15.31
N GLU A 377 -29.96 4.14 14.19
CA GLU A 377 -30.19 3.14 13.15
C GLU A 377 -29.72 1.73 13.58
N ALA A 378 -28.64 1.65 14.36
CA ALA A 378 -28.15 0.41 14.96
C ALA A 378 -29.10 -0.14 16.04
N GLN A 379 -29.75 0.74 16.80
CA GLN A 379 -30.79 0.34 17.76
C GLN A 379 -32.03 -0.26 17.09
N LYS A 380 -32.38 0.20 15.86
CA LYS A 380 -33.44 -0.44 15.05
C LYS A 380 -33.04 -1.83 14.57
N ILE A 381 -31.79 -1.99 14.12
CA ILE A 381 -31.28 -3.28 13.62
C ILE A 381 -31.15 -4.31 14.76
N GLN A 382 -30.61 -3.90 15.92
CA GLN A 382 -30.52 -4.76 17.12
C GLN A 382 -31.90 -5.25 17.59
N ARG A 383 -32.94 -4.40 17.55
CA ARG A 383 -34.32 -4.79 17.92
C ARG A 383 -34.97 -5.76 16.91
N SER A 384 -34.55 -5.73 15.65
CA SER A 384 -35.04 -6.63 14.60
C SER A 384 -34.30 -7.98 14.50
N GLY A 385 -33.20 -8.15 15.24
CA GLY A 385 -32.27 -9.29 15.15
C GLY A 385 -32.75 -10.62 15.76
N LYS A 386 -33.98 -10.72 16.27
CA LYS A 386 -34.62 -12.02 16.55
C LYS A 386 -35.14 -12.63 15.22
N ARG A 387 -34.24 -13.04 14.33
CA ARG A 387 -34.58 -13.88 13.17
C ARG A 387 -33.54 -14.98 12.97
N GLU A 388 -34.05 -16.17 12.65
CA GLU A 388 -33.37 -17.46 12.59
C GLU A 388 -32.05 -17.47 11.79
N LYS A 389 -31.12 -18.30 12.25
CA LYS A 389 -29.91 -18.74 11.53
C LYS A 389 -30.29 -19.33 10.16
N THR A 390 -30.48 -18.47 9.18
CA THR A 390 -30.53 -18.89 7.77
C THR A 390 -29.10 -19.26 7.40
N LYS A 391 -28.88 -20.46 6.82
CA LYS A 391 -27.56 -20.88 6.34
C LYS A 391 -27.02 -19.79 5.41
N VAL A 392 -25.97 -19.09 5.84
CA VAL A 392 -25.26 -18.12 5.01
C VAL A 392 -24.66 -18.91 3.84
N ASP A 393 -25.03 -18.56 2.62
CA ASP A 393 -24.46 -19.19 1.43
C ASP A 393 -22.96 -18.89 1.38
N ALA A 394 -22.15 -19.95 1.30
CA ALA A 394 -20.70 -19.81 1.16
C ALA A 394 -20.33 -19.01 -0.10
N ASP A 395 -21.24 -18.92 -1.09
CA ASP A 395 -21.04 -18.21 -2.34
C ASP A 395 -21.48 -16.73 -2.34
N GLU A 396 -22.14 -16.21 -1.31
CA GLU A 396 -22.60 -14.81 -1.26
C GLU A 396 -21.51 -13.77 -0.88
N ASP A 397 -21.55 -12.57 -1.45
CA ASP A 397 -20.73 -11.41 -1.04
C ASP A 397 -21.41 -10.66 0.12
N ARG A 398 -20.71 -10.53 1.27
CA ARG A 398 -21.27 -9.96 2.50
C ARG A 398 -21.15 -8.44 2.60
N SER A 399 -20.94 -7.76 1.47
CA SER A 399 -20.86 -6.30 1.36
C SER A 399 -22.04 -5.58 2.05
N ASN A 400 -23.26 -6.10 1.89
CA ASN A 400 -24.49 -5.49 2.44
C ASN A 400 -24.84 -5.98 3.86
N ASP A 401 -24.04 -6.87 4.45
CA ASP A 401 -24.33 -7.44 5.77
C ASP A 401 -23.99 -6.44 6.89
N PRO A 402 -24.97 -5.96 7.68
CA PRO A 402 -24.74 -4.96 8.72
C PRO A 402 -23.92 -5.50 9.91
N SER A 403 -23.78 -6.82 10.05
CA SER A 403 -22.91 -7.47 11.03
C SER A 403 -21.42 -7.45 10.65
N VAL A 404 -21.10 -7.01 9.43
CA VAL A 404 -19.73 -6.92 8.93
C VAL A 404 -19.29 -5.45 8.90
N GLY A 405 -18.33 -5.06 9.74
CA GLY A 405 -17.63 -3.77 9.63
C GLY A 405 -16.50 -3.81 8.60
N VAL A 406 -15.82 -2.69 8.37
CA VAL A 406 -14.57 -2.68 7.56
C VAL A 406 -13.43 -3.40 8.30
N GLY A 407 -13.52 -3.49 9.63
CA GLY A 407 -12.47 -4.02 10.50
C GLY A 407 -11.27 -3.07 10.61
N SER A 408 -10.20 -3.54 11.26
CA SER A 408 -8.96 -2.76 11.38
C SER A 408 -8.29 -2.54 10.02
N VAL A 409 -7.68 -1.36 9.86
CA VAL A 409 -7.03 -0.92 8.60
C VAL A 409 -5.53 -1.21 8.59
N ALA A 410 -4.94 -1.39 9.76
CA ALA A 410 -3.57 -1.87 9.93
C ALA A 410 -3.48 -2.65 11.25
N ALA A 411 -2.59 -3.62 11.33
CA ALA A 411 -2.38 -4.41 12.56
C ALA A 411 -0.98 -5.01 12.58
N GLY A 412 -0.45 -5.23 13.79
CA GLY A 412 0.90 -5.74 13.98
C GLY A 412 1.22 -6.02 15.43
N GLY A 413 2.50 -6.22 15.71
CA GLY A 413 3.01 -6.52 17.04
C GLY A 413 4.41 -7.11 17.03
N ARG A 414 4.89 -7.48 18.21
CA ARG A 414 6.19 -8.12 18.45
C ARG A 414 6.07 -9.64 18.43
N TYR A 415 6.97 -10.32 17.74
CA TYR A 415 6.93 -11.76 17.47
C TYR A 415 8.33 -12.42 17.51
N ASP A 416 8.91 -12.46 18.70
CA ASP A 416 10.35 -12.76 18.84
C ASP A 416 10.76 -14.19 18.48
N GLU A 417 9.81 -15.14 18.56
CA GLU A 417 10.11 -16.57 18.39
C GLU A 417 9.89 -17.10 16.96
N LEU A 418 9.31 -16.30 16.06
CA LEU A 418 8.88 -16.80 14.75
C LEU A 418 10.06 -17.25 13.88
N VAL A 419 11.17 -16.50 13.89
CA VAL A 419 12.39 -16.85 13.13
C VAL A 419 13.02 -18.14 13.69
N GLY A 420 13.03 -18.28 15.02
CA GLY A 420 13.56 -19.45 15.71
C GLY A 420 12.86 -20.77 15.34
N MET A 421 11.59 -20.70 14.91
CA MET A 421 10.86 -21.86 14.41
C MET A 421 11.40 -22.43 13.09
N PHE A 422 12.13 -21.64 12.30
CA PHE A 422 12.75 -22.08 11.04
C PHE A 422 14.23 -22.43 11.21
N SER A 423 14.90 -21.83 12.20
CA SER A 423 16.28 -22.15 12.53
C SER A 423 16.53 -21.88 14.01
N SER A 424 16.82 -22.94 14.78
CA SER A 424 17.16 -22.84 16.20
C SER A 424 18.43 -22.03 16.48
N LYS A 425 19.24 -21.75 15.45
CA LYS A 425 20.44 -20.91 15.53
C LYS A 425 20.14 -19.42 15.26
N ALA A 426 18.92 -19.09 14.84
CA ALA A 426 18.49 -17.75 14.48
C ALA A 426 17.34 -17.30 15.40
N GLN A 427 17.66 -16.94 16.64
CA GLN A 427 16.73 -16.24 17.51
C GLN A 427 16.87 -14.74 17.25
N ILE A 428 16.03 -14.23 16.35
CA ILE A 428 16.03 -12.83 15.92
C ILE A 428 14.69 -12.22 16.34
N PRO A 429 14.66 -11.42 17.42
CA PRO A 429 13.50 -10.64 17.83
C PRO A 429 13.01 -9.74 16.69
N CYS A 430 11.69 -9.68 16.52
CA CYS A 430 11.06 -8.94 15.42
C CYS A 430 9.84 -8.19 15.93
N VAL A 431 9.61 -7.00 15.37
CA VAL A 431 8.37 -6.23 15.54
C VAL A 431 8.01 -5.57 14.22
N GLY A 432 6.72 -5.53 13.90
CA GLY A 432 6.29 -4.88 12.67
C GLY A 432 4.79 -4.73 12.51
N ILE A 433 4.44 -4.08 11.41
CA ILE A 433 3.09 -3.64 11.08
C ILE A 433 2.74 -4.08 9.66
N SER A 434 1.47 -4.43 9.45
CA SER A 434 0.88 -4.61 8.13
C SER A 434 -0.28 -3.63 7.90
N PHE A 435 -0.26 -2.89 6.78
CA PHE A 435 -1.36 -2.04 6.34
C PHE A 435 -2.22 -2.77 5.30
N GLY A 436 -3.53 -2.83 5.54
CA GLY A 436 -4.52 -3.41 4.63
C GLY A 436 -4.95 -2.40 3.58
N VAL A 437 -4.22 -2.33 2.47
CA VAL A 437 -4.38 -1.27 1.45
C VAL A 437 -5.79 -1.23 0.87
N ASP A 438 -6.41 -2.37 0.62
CA ASP A 438 -7.75 -2.46 0.06
C ASP A 438 -8.81 -1.82 0.98
N ARG A 439 -8.64 -1.92 2.31
CA ARG A 439 -9.52 -1.26 3.30
C ARG A 439 -9.25 0.23 3.39
N ILE A 440 -7.97 0.62 3.41
CA ILE A 440 -7.55 2.03 3.37
C ILE A 440 -8.12 2.70 2.12
N PHE A 441 -8.05 2.03 0.97
CA PHE A 441 -8.64 2.48 -0.29
C PHE A 441 -10.15 2.68 -0.15
N SER A 442 -10.90 1.67 0.30
CA SER A 442 -12.36 1.77 0.42
C SER A 442 -12.80 2.91 1.34
N ILE A 443 -12.14 3.08 2.49
CA ILE A 443 -12.46 4.16 3.44
C ILE A 443 -12.09 5.53 2.85
N THR A 444 -10.91 5.65 2.25
CA THR A 444 -10.45 6.91 1.64
C THR A 444 -11.40 7.33 0.52
N LYS A 445 -11.77 6.40 -0.37
CA LYS A 445 -12.71 6.66 -1.46
C LYS A 445 -14.08 7.11 -0.95
N ALA A 446 -14.65 6.37 0.01
CA ALA A 446 -15.94 6.72 0.60
C ALA A 446 -15.91 8.10 1.32
N ARG A 447 -14.78 8.48 1.90
CA ARG A 447 -14.60 9.81 2.49
C ARG A 447 -14.55 10.91 1.44
N MET A 448 -13.75 10.74 0.38
CA MET A 448 -13.64 11.69 -0.72
C MET A 448 -15.00 11.93 -1.39
N GLU A 449 -15.81 10.88 -1.56
CA GLU A 449 -17.18 10.98 -2.09
C GLU A 449 -18.11 11.79 -1.16
N ARG A 450 -18.02 11.59 0.16
CA ARG A 450 -18.82 12.34 1.16
C ARG A 450 -18.43 13.82 1.24
N GLU A 451 -17.13 14.10 1.20
CA GLU A 451 -16.59 15.46 1.30
C GLU A 451 -16.74 16.26 -0.01
N LYS A 452 -17.25 15.65 -1.08
CA LYS A 452 -17.29 16.22 -2.44
C LYS A 452 -15.93 16.82 -2.83
N SER A 453 -14.84 16.17 -2.41
CA SER A 453 -13.49 16.57 -2.77
C SER A 453 -13.33 16.55 -4.30
N GLU A 454 -12.36 17.31 -4.82
CA GLU A 454 -12.08 17.35 -6.26
C GLU A 454 -12.08 15.95 -6.90
N ALA A 455 -12.67 15.84 -8.09
CA ALA A 455 -12.77 14.58 -8.79
C ALA A 455 -11.39 13.94 -8.95
N LEU A 456 -11.26 12.67 -8.52
CA LEU A 456 -10.05 11.89 -8.72
C LEU A 456 -9.65 11.95 -10.20
N ARG A 457 -8.42 12.39 -10.47
CA ARG A 457 -7.90 12.36 -11.84
C ARG A 457 -7.99 10.93 -12.36
N SER A 458 -8.47 10.78 -13.59
CA SER A 458 -8.52 9.50 -14.30
C SER A 458 -7.21 9.20 -15.03
N SER A 459 -6.29 10.17 -15.07
CA SER A 459 -4.95 10.07 -15.66
C SER A 459 -3.92 10.88 -14.88
N GLU A 460 -2.64 10.48 -14.96
CA GLU A 460 -1.53 11.30 -14.46
C GLU A 460 -1.03 12.34 -15.48
N VAL A 461 -1.73 12.54 -16.60
CA VAL A 461 -1.31 13.47 -17.66
C VAL A 461 -1.39 14.90 -17.14
N ASP A 462 -0.26 15.58 -17.13
CA ASP A 462 -0.09 16.96 -16.67
C ASP A 462 -0.43 17.98 -17.76
N VAL A 463 -0.12 17.65 -19.02
CA VAL A 463 -0.34 18.53 -20.17
C VAL A 463 -1.02 17.81 -21.32
N TYR A 464 -2.11 18.37 -21.83
CA TYR A 464 -2.72 17.94 -23.07
C TYR A 464 -2.35 18.87 -24.22
N VAL A 465 -1.62 18.37 -25.22
CA VAL A 465 -1.19 19.15 -26.39
C VAL A 465 -2.29 19.14 -27.44
N MET A 466 -2.79 20.34 -27.74
CA MET A 466 -3.89 20.61 -28.64
C MET A 466 -3.43 21.44 -29.83
N ALA A 467 -4.18 21.34 -30.93
CA ALA A 467 -4.01 22.28 -32.04
C ALA A 467 -5.37 22.71 -32.60
N PHE A 468 -5.43 23.93 -33.12
CA PHE A 468 -6.55 24.43 -33.91
C PHE A 468 -6.02 25.28 -35.07
N GLY A 469 -6.85 25.48 -36.09
CA GLY A 469 -6.49 26.29 -37.23
C GLY A 469 -7.67 26.50 -38.17
N GLY A 470 -7.44 27.33 -39.19
CA GLY A 470 -8.47 27.80 -40.11
C GLY A 470 -8.59 26.94 -41.36
N LYS A 471 -8.89 27.60 -42.49
CA LYS A 471 -9.01 26.96 -43.80
C LYS A 471 -7.63 26.49 -44.26
N GLY A 472 -7.44 25.16 -44.38
CA GLY A 472 -6.16 24.55 -44.75
C GLY A 472 -5.48 23.80 -43.60
N PHE A 473 -6.01 23.94 -42.37
CA PHE A 473 -5.46 23.32 -41.17
C PHE A 473 -5.13 21.84 -41.34
N THR A 474 -3.86 21.50 -41.11
CA THR A 474 -3.33 20.14 -41.25
C THR A 474 -3.55 19.29 -40.00
N GLY A 475 -3.99 19.91 -38.90
CA GLY A 475 -4.05 19.27 -37.58
C GLY A 475 -2.76 19.38 -36.77
N LEU A 476 -1.70 19.93 -37.38
CA LEU A 476 -0.36 20.10 -36.79
C LEU A 476 0.14 18.84 -36.07
N LEU A 477 -0.10 17.66 -36.65
CA LEU A 477 0.20 16.39 -35.99
C LEU A 477 1.70 16.26 -35.67
N LYS A 478 2.56 16.59 -36.63
CA LYS A 478 4.01 16.50 -36.46
C LYS A 478 4.47 17.44 -35.34
N GLU A 479 3.93 18.64 -35.29
CA GLU A 479 4.29 19.67 -34.32
C GLU A 479 3.75 19.33 -32.93
N ARG A 480 2.52 18.79 -32.83
CA ARG A 480 2.01 18.24 -31.56
C ARG A 480 2.89 17.11 -31.04
N MET A 481 3.34 16.20 -31.91
CA MET A 481 4.29 15.15 -31.55
C MET A 481 5.64 15.71 -31.10
N ASP A 482 6.12 16.76 -31.76
CA ASP A 482 7.38 17.45 -31.42
C ASP A 482 7.31 18.10 -30.03
N ILE A 483 6.23 18.82 -29.74
CA ILE A 483 5.97 19.39 -28.41
C ILE A 483 5.84 18.30 -27.35
N CYS A 484 5.10 17.22 -27.60
CA CYS A 484 5.00 16.11 -26.65
C CYS A 484 6.37 15.48 -26.38
N ARG A 485 7.20 15.27 -27.41
CA ARG A 485 8.58 14.80 -27.21
C ARG A 485 9.35 15.76 -26.32
N MET A 486 9.32 17.07 -26.58
CA MET A 486 10.02 18.06 -25.74
C MET A 486 9.57 18.02 -24.27
N LEU A 487 8.28 17.85 -24.02
CA LEU A 487 7.73 17.74 -22.67
C LEU A 487 8.15 16.41 -22.01
N TRP A 488 8.10 15.29 -22.73
CA TRP A 488 8.55 13.99 -22.23
C TRP A 488 10.05 13.98 -21.92
N ASP A 489 10.88 14.55 -22.79
CA ASP A 489 12.34 14.68 -22.59
C ASP A 489 12.66 15.52 -21.32
N ALA A 490 11.75 16.40 -20.91
CA ALA A 490 11.84 17.16 -19.67
C ALA A 490 11.18 16.49 -18.45
N GLY A 491 10.67 15.26 -18.60
CA GLY A 491 10.01 14.49 -17.55
C GLY A 491 8.55 14.91 -17.26
N ILE A 492 7.92 15.68 -18.15
CA ILE A 492 6.54 16.14 -18.00
C ILE A 492 5.60 15.11 -18.66
N LYS A 493 4.55 14.72 -17.93
CA LYS A 493 3.55 13.75 -18.42
C LYS A 493 2.62 14.43 -19.42
N ALA A 494 2.87 14.27 -20.72
CA ALA A 494 2.07 14.91 -21.78
C ALA A 494 1.31 13.90 -22.66
N GLU A 495 0.17 14.30 -23.21
CA GLU A 495 -0.61 13.51 -24.17
C GLU A 495 -1.17 14.39 -25.30
N PHE A 496 -1.52 13.78 -26.44
CA PHE A 496 -2.17 14.43 -27.58
C PHE A 496 -3.12 13.46 -28.30
N SER A 497 -4.06 13.99 -29.08
CA SER A 497 -4.98 13.15 -29.85
C SER A 497 -4.26 12.41 -31.00
N TYR A 498 -4.48 11.10 -31.13
CA TYR A 498 -4.01 10.29 -32.26
C TYR A 498 -4.78 10.47 -33.58
N LYS A 499 -5.68 11.46 -33.64
CA LYS A 499 -6.27 11.89 -34.91
C LYS A 499 -5.32 12.86 -35.60
N VAL A 500 -5.26 12.79 -36.92
CA VAL A 500 -4.52 13.77 -37.74
C VAL A 500 -5.11 15.16 -37.50
N LYS A 501 -6.44 15.32 -37.64
CA LYS A 501 -7.18 16.59 -37.50
C LYS A 501 -8.25 16.50 -36.41
N PRO A 502 -7.90 16.53 -35.12
CA PRO A 502 -8.87 16.52 -34.05
C PRO A 502 -9.64 17.86 -34.00
N LYS A 503 -10.94 17.81 -33.68
CA LYS A 503 -11.72 19.04 -33.46
C LYS A 503 -11.39 19.60 -32.07
N LEU A 504 -11.23 20.92 -31.96
CA LEU A 504 -10.86 21.57 -30.68
C LEU A 504 -11.79 21.20 -29.50
N PRO A 505 -13.13 21.20 -29.63
CA PRO A 505 -14.01 20.76 -28.53
C PRO A 505 -13.76 19.30 -28.08
N GLN A 506 -13.37 18.41 -29.00
CA GLN A 506 -13.06 17.01 -28.64
C GLN A 506 -11.73 16.90 -27.88
N GLN A 507 -10.78 17.79 -28.14
CA GLN A 507 -9.50 17.85 -27.43
C GLN A 507 -9.71 18.37 -26.00
N PHE A 508 -10.50 19.45 -25.83
CA PHE A 508 -10.88 19.93 -24.51
C PHE A 508 -11.65 18.87 -23.72
N LYS A 509 -12.64 18.21 -24.34
CA LYS A 509 -13.36 17.10 -23.71
C LYS A 509 -12.42 15.97 -23.27
N ALA A 510 -11.41 15.63 -24.06
CA ALA A 510 -10.43 14.61 -23.69
C ALA A 510 -9.57 15.04 -22.49
N ALA A 511 -9.07 16.28 -22.49
CA ALA A 511 -8.32 16.84 -21.36
C ALA A 511 -9.17 16.91 -20.08
N GLU A 512 -10.43 17.38 -20.19
CA GLU A 512 -11.40 17.45 -19.08
C GLU A 512 -11.74 16.05 -18.55
N SER A 513 -11.98 15.07 -19.43
CA SER A 513 -12.26 13.69 -19.01
C SER A 513 -11.07 13.04 -18.28
N GLY A 514 -9.85 13.48 -18.62
CA GLY A 514 -8.59 13.10 -17.97
C GLY A 514 -8.30 13.86 -16.67
N SER A 515 -9.08 14.90 -16.36
CA SER A 515 -8.77 15.94 -15.37
C SER A 515 -7.35 16.50 -15.51
N VAL A 516 -6.93 16.74 -16.75
CA VAL A 516 -5.59 17.26 -17.08
C VAL A 516 -5.49 18.73 -16.66
N PRO A 517 -4.47 19.13 -15.87
CA PRO A 517 -4.42 20.47 -15.30
C PRO A 517 -4.03 21.55 -16.32
N PHE A 518 -3.24 21.24 -17.35
CA PHE A 518 -2.81 22.21 -18.35
C PHE A 518 -3.04 21.73 -19.79
N ALA A 519 -3.28 22.68 -20.68
CA ALA A 519 -3.26 22.44 -22.12
C ALA A 519 -2.18 23.30 -22.78
N VAL A 520 -1.44 22.73 -23.74
CA VAL A 520 -0.60 23.50 -24.67
C VAL A 520 -1.33 23.56 -26.00
N ILE A 521 -1.73 24.76 -26.42
CA ILE A 521 -2.55 24.99 -27.61
C ILE A 521 -1.68 25.60 -28.71
N LEU A 522 -1.65 24.93 -29.86
CA LEU A 522 -0.94 25.37 -31.06
C LEU A 522 -1.92 25.96 -32.08
N GLY A 523 -1.69 27.21 -32.46
CA GLY A 523 -2.30 27.88 -33.62
C GLY A 523 -1.26 28.06 -34.72
N GLU A 524 -1.71 28.20 -35.97
CA GLU A 524 -0.80 28.31 -37.14
C GLU A 524 0.07 29.59 -37.06
N ASP A 525 -0.51 30.72 -36.65
CA ASP A 525 0.18 32.00 -36.56
C ASP A 525 1.17 32.03 -35.38
N GLU A 526 0.75 31.59 -34.19
CA GLU A 526 1.64 31.54 -33.02
C GLU A 526 2.80 30.58 -33.24
N LEU A 527 2.55 29.41 -33.83
CA LEU A 527 3.59 28.44 -34.14
C LEU A 527 4.60 29.02 -35.15
N ALA A 528 4.14 29.77 -36.15
CA ALA A 528 5.03 30.46 -37.10
C ALA A 528 5.90 31.53 -36.40
N ALA A 529 5.40 32.15 -35.32
CA ALA A 529 6.16 33.06 -34.46
C ALA A 529 7.07 32.34 -33.42
N GLY A 530 7.11 31.00 -33.44
CA GLY A 530 7.87 30.18 -32.49
C GLY A 530 7.24 30.14 -31.09
N GLU A 531 5.92 30.32 -31.01
CA GLU A 531 5.14 30.42 -29.77
C GLU A 531 4.06 29.35 -29.66
N GLY A 532 3.68 29.04 -28.42
CA GLY A 532 2.55 28.19 -28.08
C GLY A 532 1.84 28.74 -26.85
N ARG A 533 0.58 28.37 -26.66
CA ARG A 533 -0.23 28.89 -25.55
C ARG A 533 -0.37 27.86 -24.44
N ILE A 534 0.05 28.18 -23.21
CA ILE A 534 -0.22 27.35 -22.03
C ILE A 534 -1.52 27.85 -21.38
N LYS A 535 -2.52 26.98 -21.26
CA LYS A 535 -3.80 27.26 -20.58
C LYS A 535 -3.93 26.39 -19.34
N GLU A 536 -4.23 27.01 -18.20
CA GLU A 536 -4.64 26.29 -16.98
C GLU A 536 -6.13 25.92 -17.08
N MET A 537 -6.42 24.63 -16.91
CA MET A 537 -7.77 24.08 -17.05
C MET A 537 -8.59 24.35 -15.79
N GLY A 538 -9.87 24.69 -15.95
CA GLY A 538 -10.81 24.87 -14.83
C GLY A 538 -10.79 26.24 -14.13
N LEU A 539 -9.97 27.20 -14.59
CA LEU A 539 -9.99 28.57 -14.02
C LEU A 539 -11.38 29.22 -14.09
N PRO A 540 -11.79 30.04 -13.10
CA PRO A 540 -13.09 30.72 -13.12
C PRO A 540 -13.18 31.77 -14.23
N GLU A 541 -14.42 32.14 -14.57
CA GLU A 541 -14.68 33.25 -15.50
C GLU A 541 -14.13 34.57 -14.91
N GLY A 542 -13.49 35.39 -15.74
CA GLY A 542 -12.83 36.63 -15.32
C GLY A 542 -11.40 36.49 -14.80
N HIS A 543 -10.86 35.27 -14.65
CA HIS A 543 -9.44 35.10 -14.29
C HIS A 543 -8.52 35.61 -15.41
N PRO A 544 -7.45 36.37 -15.13
CA PRO A 544 -6.60 36.99 -16.15
C PRO A 544 -5.95 35.99 -17.11
N GLU A 545 -5.56 34.82 -16.59
CA GLU A 545 -4.97 33.74 -17.40
C GLU A 545 -6.00 32.74 -17.97
N LYS A 546 -7.31 33.04 -17.92
CA LYS A 546 -8.39 32.12 -18.31
C LYS A 546 -8.18 31.56 -19.72
N ASP A 547 -7.75 32.39 -20.67
CA ASP A 547 -7.54 31.99 -22.05
C ASP A 547 -6.15 31.41 -22.35
N GLY A 548 -5.26 31.46 -21.37
CA GLY A 548 -3.90 30.95 -21.47
C GLY A 548 -2.89 31.98 -21.95
N VAL A 549 -1.64 31.76 -21.56
CA VAL A 549 -0.50 32.67 -21.74
C VAL A 549 0.36 32.20 -22.92
N LEU A 550 0.75 33.13 -23.79
CA LEU A 550 1.69 32.84 -24.89
C LEU A 550 3.11 32.74 -24.36
N VAL A 551 3.81 31.70 -24.81
CA VAL A 551 5.20 31.43 -24.42
C VAL A 551 5.99 30.94 -25.63
N LYS A 552 7.30 31.19 -25.65
CA LYS A 552 8.18 30.63 -26.67
C LYS A 552 8.19 29.11 -26.57
N ILE A 553 8.12 28.42 -27.71
CA ILE A 553 8.11 26.95 -27.77
C ILE A 553 9.33 26.36 -27.04
N ALA A 554 10.51 26.97 -27.22
CA ALA A 554 11.74 26.54 -26.55
C ALA A 554 11.66 26.62 -25.01
N ALA A 555 10.78 27.47 -24.45
CA ALA A 555 10.59 27.65 -23.02
C ALA A 555 9.46 26.78 -22.45
N LEU A 556 8.64 26.12 -23.29
CA LEU A 556 7.48 25.33 -22.85
C LEU A 556 7.80 24.35 -21.71
N PRO A 557 8.89 23.54 -21.77
CA PRO A 557 9.16 22.59 -20.70
C PRO A 557 9.41 23.25 -19.34
N THR A 558 10.22 24.30 -19.31
CA THR A 558 10.52 25.05 -18.08
C THR A 558 9.26 25.71 -17.52
N GLU A 559 8.47 26.33 -18.39
CA GLU A 559 7.33 27.16 -18.02
C GLU A 559 6.13 26.31 -17.56
N VAL A 560 5.95 25.12 -18.14
CA VAL A 560 5.02 24.10 -17.63
C VAL A 560 5.47 23.57 -16.27
N LYS A 561 6.76 23.26 -16.11
CA LYS A 561 7.29 22.71 -14.84
C LYS A 561 7.07 23.68 -13.68
N THR A 562 7.38 24.96 -13.87
CA THR A 562 7.12 26.01 -12.86
C THR A 562 5.63 26.09 -12.48
N ARG A 563 4.72 25.98 -13.45
CA ARG A 563 3.28 25.98 -13.17
C ARG A 563 2.80 24.74 -12.42
N LEU A 564 3.33 23.56 -12.77
CA LEU A 564 3.04 22.32 -12.05
C LEU A 564 3.51 22.39 -10.60
N GLU A 565 4.72 22.91 -10.36
CA GLU A 565 5.24 23.14 -9.01
C GLU A 565 4.37 24.12 -8.21
N ARG A 566 4.00 25.26 -8.80
CA ARG A 566 3.07 26.24 -8.20
C ARG A 566 1.73 25.60 -7.83
N ARG A 567 1.16 24.80 -8.73
CA ARG A 567 -0.11 24.11 -8.50
C ARG A 567 0.01 23.08 -7.36
N ASN A 568 1.05 22.27 -7.37
CA ASN A 568 1.25 21.25 -6.35
C ASN A 568 1.44 21.86 -4.95
N ALA A 569 2.15 22.98 -4.84
CA ALA A 569 2.29 23.71 -3.58
C ALA A 569 0.95 24.25 -3.06
N LYS A 570 0.08 24.77 -3.94
CA LYS A 570 -1.29 25.18 -3.56
C LYS A 570 -2.13 24.00 -3.06
N VAL A 571 -2.08 22.86 -3.76
CA VAL A 571 -2.84 21.65 -3.40
C VAL A 571 -2.37 21.05 -2.07
N ASN A 572 -1.07 21.14 -1.76
CA ASN A 572 -0.50 20.66 -0.50
C ASN A 572 -0.68 21.64 0.68
N GLY A 573 -1.29 22.81 0.46
CA GLY A 573 -1.54 23.81 1.51
C GLY A 573 -0.33 24.68 1.87
N ASP A 574 0.69 24.74 1.03
CA ASP A 574 1.96 25.43 1.31
C ASP A 574 1.93 26.94 0.98
N ILE A 575 0.87 27.47 0.38
CA ILE A 575 0.78 28.89 -0.03
C ILE A 575 -0.60 29.49 0.29
N ASN A 576 -0.61 30.63 0.98
CA ASN A 576 -1.79 31.45 1.27
C ASN A 576 -2.21 32.27 0.04
N GLU A 577 -3.47 32.18 -0.39
CA GLU A 577 -4.01 32.83 -1.61
C GLU A 577 -3.83 34.35 -1.63
N GLU A 578 -3.86 35.02 -0.47
CA GLU A 578 -3.70 36.47 -0.36
C GLU A 578 -2.30 36.99 -0.74
N ALA A 579 -1.28 36.13 -0.68
CA ALA A 579 0.10 36.51 -1.00
C ALA A 579 0.37 36.54 -2.52
N VAL A 580 -0.35 35.70 -3.28
CA VAL A 580 -0.15 35.54 -4.73
C VAL A 580 -0.84 36.64 -5.52
N VAL A 581 -2.05 37.03 -5.11
CA VAL A 581 -2.77 38.16 -5.74
C VAL A 581 -1.97 39.46 -5.62
N LYS A 582 -1.34 39.70 -4.47
CA LYS A 582 -0.48 40.87 -4.22
C LYS A 582 0.83 40.87 -5.02
N GLN A 583 1.34 39.72 -5.44
CA GLN A 583 2.57 39.64 -6.25
C GLN A 583 2.31 39.91 -7.73
N VAL A 584 1.10 39.66 -8.23
CA VAL A 584 0.71 39.95 -9.62
C VAL A 584 0.33 41.42 -9.80
N GLU A 585 -0.26 42.06 -8.77
CA GLU A 585 -0.57 43.50 -8.79
C GLU A 585 0.66 44.41 -8.59
N GLY A 586 1.81 43.86 -8.17
CA GLY A 586 3.02 44.62 -7.85
C GLY A 586 4.03 44.83 -8.99
N LEU A 587 3.73 44.41 -10.23
CA LEU A 587 4.66 44.45 -11.36
C LEU A 587 4.31 45.44 -12.48
N GLU A 588 3.46 46.43 -12.21
CA GLU A 588 3.32 47.63 -13.06
C GLU A 588 3.36 48.92 -12.23
N VAL A 589 4.55 49.35 -11.80
CA VAL A 589 4.97 50.76 -11.81
C VAL A 589 6.50 50.85 -11.86
N SER A 590 7.07 51.01 -13.05
CA SER A 590 8.13 51.99 -13.37
C SER A 590 8.35 52.06 -14.87
#